data_AF-A0A3N4HX64-F1
#
_entry.id   AF-A0A3N4HX64-F1
#
_cell.length_a   1.000
_cell.length_b   1.000
_cell.length_c   1.000
_cell.angle_alpha   90.00
_cell.angle_beta   90.00
_cell.angle_gamma   90.00
#
_symmetry.space_group_name_H-M   'P 1'
#
loop_
_entity.id
_entity.type
_entity.pdbx_description
1 polymer ?
#
loop_
_entity_poly.entity_id
_entity_poly.type
_entity_poly.pdbx_seq_one_letter_code
_entity_poly.pdbx_strand_id
1 'polypeptide(L)'
;MSGTTERVVRCSRGDPIEYYKANPTFMGTCACHSHIIACDGTEEKSYCMVGCNKCYKLIKQKKEQETTRLNGISKELVYKTTRIAILETELGLVRNGRQEAECAAYTAQMSLEEQRGMWKDLNGEFHYSRIFQSPILTIQLSHPKAGILGHTYRIHLERLTQVSSFFADRANNLRQTGSYKSSTFHPVAFKYFVQYLYSGNYFLPASHGSLACYIHTLIYFLADTLGAPEIKKLAKAKLEDSLLERDGQDLVELPDIQAVVKMVEVTYASTSEPVDNKSVGSDTGIFLTPASSMDGYTTDESDVATTVPETEEKTESSRFGVKLYDAPERELAQTLDCLDIADDETMDADHKAMLDTHPMRRLVSNYAAYRVVGLNKRADFRALLRRFPEFTVDMMIAREKLWTMRERDDDSSEEEDS
;
A
#
# COMPACT_ATOMS: atom_id res chain seq x y z
N MET A 1 60.98 46.99 1.93
CA MET A 1 60.36 48.05 2.75
C MET A 1 59.77 47.40 3.99
N SER A 2 60.48 47.50 5.11
CA SER A 2 60.11 46.89 6.38
C SER A 2 59.05 47.78 7.05
N GLY A 3 57.77 47.44 6.87
CA GLY A 3 56.68 48.13 7.55
C GLY A 3 56.73 47.81 9.04
N THR A 4 57.15 48.76 9.87
CA THR A 4 56.98 48.68 11.32
C THR A 4 55.50 48.82 11.64
N THR A 5 54.79 47.70 11.76
CA THR A 5 53.43 47.68 12.30
C THR A 5 53.47 48.06 13.78
N GLU A 6 53.01 49.27 14.10
CA GLU A 6 52.68 49.66 15.47
C GLU A 6 51.57 48.74 15.99
N ARG A 7 51.91 47.80 16.89
CA ARG A 7 50.93 47.00 17.60
C ARG A 7 50.24 47.86 18.64
N VAL A 8 49.04 48.35 18.30
CA VAL A 8 48.13 48.98 19.26
C VAL A 8 47.63 47.91 20.21
N VAL A 9 48.07 47.97 21.48
CA VAL A 9 47.61 47.06 22.53
C VAL A 9 46.28 47.59 23.08
N ARG A 10 45.22 46.79 22.93
CA ARG A 10 43.87 47.10 23.42
C ARG A 10 43.56 46.25 24.65
N CYS A 11 42.86 46.81 25.63
CA CYS A 11 42.43 46.05 26.79
C CYS A 11 41.26 45.10 26.46
N SER A 12 40.81 44.28 27.41
CA SER A 12 39.71 43.31 27.22
C SER A 12 38.35 43.94 26.86
N ARG A 13 38.21 45.27 26.96
CA ARG A 13 37.04 46.04 26.51
C ARG A 13 37.21 46.70 25.14
N GLY A 14 38.37 46.56 24.50
CA GLY A 14 38.65 47.12 23.18
C GLY A 14 39.26 48.53 23.18
N ASP A 15 39.43 49.16 24.34
CA ASP A 15 39.99 50.52 24.46
C ASP A 15 41.53 50.52 24.32
N PRO A 16 42.11 51.52 23.64
CA PRO A 16 43.57 51.68 23.50
C PRO A 16 44.22 52.06 24.83
N ILE A 17 45.37 51.43 25.13
CA ILE A 17 46.14 51.72 26.35
C ILE A 17 47.15 52.84 26.03
N GLU A 18 47.03 53.98 26.69
CA GLU A 18 47.99 55.08 26.59
C GLU A 18 49.21 54.80 27.49
N TYR A 19 50.42 54.84 26.91
CA TYR A 19 51.67 54.69 27.65
C TYR A 19 52.34 56.05 27.80
N TYR A 20 52.55 56.47 29.05
CA TYR A 20 53.33 57.68 29.35
C TYR A 20 54.77 57.29 29.71
N LYS A 21 55.76 57.76 28.95
CA LYS A 21 57.19 57.57 29.26
C LYS A 21 57.61 58.61 30.30
N ALA A 22 57.79 58.17 31.55
CA ALA A 22 58.47 58.95 32.58
C ALA A 22 59.48 58.05 33.31
N ASN A 23 60.77 58.08 32.89
CA ASN A 23 61.90 57.37 33.52
C ASN A 23 61.79 55.82 33.53
N PRO A 24 62.84 55.04 33.88
CA PRO A 24 63.05 53.69 33.29
C PRO A 24 62.07 52.60 33.75
N THR A 25 61.11 52.93 34.61
CA THR A 25 59.98 52.09 34.99
C THR A 25 58.74 52.55 34.25
N PHE A 26 58.30 51.80 33.25
CA PHE A 26 57.01 52.02 32.59
C PHE A 26 55.88 51.77 33.60
N MET A 27 55.19 52.84 34.01
CA MET A 27 53.99 52.78 34.83
C MET A 27 52.77 52.99 33.93
N GLY A 28 51.93 51.97 33.80
CA GLY A 28 50.67 52.04 33.07
C GLY A 28 49.49 51.88 34.03
N THR A 29 48.41 52.63 33.87
CA THR A 29 47.18 52.42 34.64
C THR A 29 46.30 51.38 33.96
N CYS A 30 45.81 50.40 34.72
CA CYS A 30 44.83 49.44 34.22
C CYS A 30 43.51 50.15 33.89
N ALA A 31 43.11 50.19 32.61
CA ALA A 31 41.89 50.86 32.15
C ALA A 31 40.60 50.41 32.87
N CYS A 32 40.60 49.22 33.49
CA CYS A 32 39.42 48.67 34.18
C CYS A 32 39.24 49.21 35.61
N HIS A 33 40.32 49.61 36.29
CA HIS A 33 40.29 49.94 37.74
C HIS A 33 41.22 51.11 38.14
N SER A 34 41.86 51.78 37.18
CA SER A 34 42.80 52.89 37.38
C SER A 34 43.98 52.61 38.32
N HIS A 35 44.26 51.34 38.62
CA HIS A 35 45.43 50.94 39.41
C HIS A 35 46.70 51.00 38.58
N ILE A 36 47.76 51.56 39.16
CA ILE A 36 49.09 51.65 38.57
C ILE A 36 49.71 50.25 38.54
N ILE A 37 50.02 49.75 37.34
CA ILE A 37 50.76 48.52 37.11
C ILE A 37 52.21 48.92 36.87
N ALA A 38 53.10 48.46 37.74
CA ALA A 38 54.54 48.56 37.53
C ALA A 38 54.98 47.37 36.66
N CYS A 39 55.49 47.66 35.47
CA CYS A 39 56.14 46.66 34.61
C CYS A 39 57.61 46.57 35.03
N ASP A 40 58.04 45.39 35.48
CA ASP A 40 59.36 45.07 36.02
C ASP A 40 60.45 44.88 34.95
N GLY A 41 60.23 45.39 33.74
CA GLY A 41 61.30 45.64 32.78
C GLY A 41 61.95 44.42 32.13
N THR A 42 61.28 43.27 32.12
CA THR A 42 61.75 42.13 31.32
C THR A 42 61.57 42.44 29.82
N GLU A 43 62.62 42.22 29.02
CA GLU A 43 62.74 42.72 27.64
C GLU A 43 61.71 42.14 26.65
N GLU A 44 60.95 41.12 27.04
CA GLU A 44 59.81 40.62 26.28
C GLU A 44 58.53 41.45 26.57
N LYS A 45 58.38 42.55 25.82
CA LYS A 45 57.21 43.45 25.87
C LYS A 45 55.83 42.76 25.72
N SER A 46 55.77 41.49 25.31
CA SER A 46 54.54 40.70 25.21
C SER A 46 53.99 40.18 26.54
N TYR A 47 54.80 40.16 27.62
CA TYR A 47 54.38 39.60 28.91
C TYR A 47 53.97 40.64 29.96
N CYS A 48 54.17 41.94 29.72
CA CYS A 48 53.72 43.02 30.63
C CYS A 48 52.22 43.35 30.53
N MET A 49 51.40 42.34 30.25
CA MET A 49 49.94 42.37 30.39
C MET A 49 49.48 41.52 31.58
N VAL A 50 50.28 41.51 32.67
CA VAL A 50 49.75 41.12 33.98
C VAL A 50 48.82 42.24 34.41
N GLY A 51 47.57 42.18 33.96
CA GLY A 51 46.51 43.03 34.50
C GLY A 51 46.54 42.92 36.03
N CYS A 52 46.04 43.94 36.73
CA CYS A 52 45.99 43.93 38.19
C CYS A 52 45.50 42.57 38.73
N ASN A 53 45.89 42.17 39.95
CA ASN A 53 45.57 40.85 40.52
C ASN A 53 44.10 40.41 40.37
N LYS A 54 43.16 41.36 40.25
CA LYS A 54 41.75 41.10 39.92
C LYS A 54 41.52 40.68 38.45
N CYS A 55 42.09 41.40 37.48
CA CYS A 55 41.98 41.08 36.05
C CYS A 55 42.68 39.76 35.70
N TYR A 56 43.83 39.47 36.31
CA TYR A 56 44.53 38.19 36.09
C TYR A 56 43.67 37.00 36.51
N LYS A 57 42.98 37.07 37.66
CA LYS A 57 42.04 36.04 38.11
C LYS A 57 40.89 35.82 37.13
N LEU A 58 40.29 36.91 36.61
CA LEU A 58 39.20 36.82 35.65
C LEU A 58 39.66 36.25 34.29
N ILE A 59 40.84 36.64 33.80
CA ILE A 59 41.42 36.10 32.56
C ILE A 59 41.74 34.62 32.72
N LYS A 60 42.34 34.23 33.86
CA LYS A 60 42.63 32.83 34.17
C LYS A 60 41.35 32.00 34.22
N GLN A 61 40.32 32.47 34.93
CA GLN A 61 39.02 31.80 35.01
C GLN A 61 38.34 31.68 33.64
N LYS A 62 38.35 32.75 32.83
CA LYS A 62 37.81 32.71 31.46
C LYS A 62 38.57 31.74 30.57
N LYS A 63 39.90 31.68 30.69
CA LYS A 63 40.73 30.72 29.96
C LYS A 63 40.43 29.28 30.37
N GLU A 64 40.25 29.02 31.66
CA GLU A 64 39.85 27.71 32.17
C GLU A 64 38.45 27.31 31.69
N GLN A 65 37.47 28.23 31.73
CA GLN A 65 36.13 28.01 31.19
C GLN A 65 36.16 27.70 29.70
N GLU A 66 36.91 28.47 28.92
CA GLU A 66 37.02 28.25 27.47
C GLU A 66 37.73 26.93 27.15
N THR A 67 38.76 26.57 27.92
CA THR A 67 39.44 25.27 27.77
C THR A 67 38.47 24.13 28.08
N THR A 68 37.66 24.23 29.13
CA THR A 68 36.62 23.24 29.45
C THR A 68 35.56 23.16 28.36
N ARG A 69 35.11 24.29 27.82
CA ARG A 69 34.15 24.37 26.71
C ARG A 69 34.69 23.69 25.46
N LEU A 70 35.92 24.02 25.05
CA LEU A 70 36.59 23.43 23.89
C LEU A 70 36.82 21.93 24.08
N ASN A 71 37.18 21.48 25.28
CA ASN A 71 37.30 20.06 25.60
C ASN A 71 35.95 19.32 25.51
N GLY A 72 34.85 19.97 25.90
CA GLY A 72 33.49 19.44 25.73
C GLY A 72 33.13 19.25 24.26
N ILE A 73 33.33 20.28 23.44
CA ILE A 73 33.08 20.24 21.99
C ILE A 73 33.97 19.17 21.32
N SER A 74 35.25 19.09 21.70
CA SER A 74 36.18 18.10 21.18
C SER A 74 35.71 16.66 21.45
N LYS A 75 35.24 16.37 22.68
CA LYS A 75 34.68 15.05 23.03
C LYS A 75 33.42 14.72 22.23
N GLU A 76 32.53 15.69 22.05
CA GLU A 76 31.30 15.51 21.25
C GLU A 76 31.62 15.22 19.78
N LEU A 77 32.61 15.92 19.21
CA LEU A 77 33.03 15.73 17.83
C LEU A 77 33.66 14.35 17.61
N VAL A 78 34.47 13.88 18.56
CA VAL A 78 35.01 12.50 18.56
C VAL A 78 33.90 11.47 18.63
N TYR A 79 32.90 11.67 19.50
CA TYR A 79 31.75 10.77 19.61
C TYR A 79 30.96 10.70 18.29
N LYS A 80 30.61 11.86 17.71
CA LYS A 80 29.87 11.93 16.43
C LYS A 80 30.65 11.29 15.27
N THR A 81 31.95 11.55 15.18
CA THR A 81 32.82 10.94 14.16
C THR A 81 32.87 9.42 14.29
N THR A 82 32.96 8.92 15.54
CA THR A 82 32.94 7.48 15.81
C THR A 82 31.59 6.86 15.44
N ARG A 83 30.48 7.55 15.75
CA ARG A 83 29.13 7.08 15.41
C ARG A 83 28.91 7.01 13.90
N ILE A 84 29.40 8.00 13.15
CA ILE A 84 29.33 8.00 11.68
C ILE A 84 30.08 6.79 11.11
N ALA A 85 31.31 6.52 11.57
CA ALA A 85 32.09 5.37 11.10
C ALA A 85 31.39 4.01 11.37
N ILE A 86 30.70 3.88 12.51
CA ILE A 86 29.90 2.68 12.81
C ILE A 86 28.73 2.55 11.82
N LEU A 87 27.98 3.63 11.58
CA LEU A 87 26.84 3.62 10.67
C LEU A 87 27.27 3.34 9.21
N GLU A 88 28.41 3.87 8.77
CA GLU A 88 28.97 3.56 7.45
C GLU A 88 29.33 2.08 7.31
N THR A 89 29.84 1.46 8.39
CA THR A 89 30.12 0.02 8.42
C THR A 89 28.85 -0.81 8.36
N GLU A 90 27.81 -0.45 9.13
CA GLU A 90 26.50 -1.11 9.12
C GLU A 90 25.83 -1.00 7.74
N LEU A 91 25.86 0.18 7.12
CA LEU A 91 25.37 0.39 5.75
C LEU A 91 26.14 -0.46 4.72
N GLY A 92 27.45 -0.63 4.90
CA GLY A 92 28.26 -1.51 4.07
C GLY A 92 27.81 -2.96 4.14
N LEU A 93 27.54 -3.47 5.35
CA LEU A 93 27.04 -4.84 5.56
C LEU A 93 25.66 -5.05 4.90
N VAL A 94 24.75 -4.08 5.05
CA VAL A 94 23.41 -4.15 4.42
C VAL A 94 23.52 -4.14 2.89
N ARG A 95 24.39 -3.29 2.32
CA ARG A 95 24.62 -3.26 0.86
C ARG A 95 25.19 -4.57 0.33
N ASN A 96 26.17 -5.15 1.01
CA ASN A 96 26.75 -6.44 0.64
C ASN A 96 25.70 -7.56 0.72
N GLY A 97 24.93 -7.62 1.80
CA GLY A 97 23.86 -8.61 1.94
C GLY A 97 22.77 -8.48 0.87
N ARG A 98 22.42 -7.25 0.47
CA ARG A 98 21.50 -7.00 -0.65
C ARG A 98 22.08 -7.49 -1.98
N GLN A 99 23.37 -7.22 -2.25
CA GLN A 99 24.02 -7.66 -3.47
C GLN A 99 24.14 -9.20 -3.56
N GLU A 100 24.45 -9.86 -2.44
CA GLU A 100 24.45 -11.33 -2.36
C GLU A 100 23.05 -11.90 -2.63
N ALA A 101 22.00 -11.31 -2.05
CA ALA A 101 20.62 -11.71 -2.30
C ALA A 101 20.19 -11.48 -3.76
N GLU A 102 20.57 -10.36 -4.38
CA GLU A 102 20.31 -10.07 -5.79
C GLU A 102 21.05 -11.07 -6.71
N CYS A 103 22.30 -11.42 -6.40
CA CYS A 103 23.07 -12.41 -7.14
C CYS A 103 22.47 -13.82 -7.02
N ALA A 104 22.03 -14.21 -5.82
CA ALA A 104 21.34 -15.47 -5.57
C ALA A 104 19.98 -15.53 -6.30
N ALA A 105 19.22 -14.43 -6.30
CA ALA A 105 17.97 -14.32 -7.05
C ALA A 105 18.22 -14.45 -8.56
N TYR A 106 19.26 -13.82 -9.09
CA TYR A 106 19.63 -13.92 -10.50
C TYR A 106 20.05 -15.33 -10.90
N THR A 107 20.87 -16.03 -10.08
CA THR A 107 21.24 -17.43 -10.34
C THR A 107 20.04 -18.36 -10.27
N ALA A 108 19.12 -18.14 -9.32
CA ALA A 108 17.86 -18.88 -9.26
C ALA A 108 16.98 -18.62 -10.49
N GLN A 109 16.92 -17.38 -10.98
CA GLN A 109 16.19 -17.02 -12.20
C GLN A 109 16.80 -17.68 -13.44
N MET A 110 18.13 -17.66 -13.59
CA MET A 110 18.82 -18.32 -14.70
C MET A 110 18.56 -19.84 -14.70
N SER A 111 18.60 -20.49 -13.53
CA SER A 111 18.26 -21.92 -13.41
C SER A 111 16.79 -22.18 -13.78
N LEU A 112 15.87 -21.30 -13.39
CA LEU A 112 14.47 -21.37 -13.79
C LEU A 112 14.26 -21.14 -15.29
N GLU A 113 15.04 -20.26 -15.92
CA GLU A 113 14.99 -20.01 -17.36
C GLU A 113 15.58 -21.16 -18.17
N GLU A 114 16.67 -21.77 -17.72
CA GLU A 114 17.25 -22.97 -18.30
C GLU A 114 16.26 -24.14 -18.23
N GLN A 115 15.62 -24.31 -17.06
CA GLN A 115 14.48 -25.21 -16.93
C GLN A 115 13.39 -24.80 -17.92
N ARG A 116 12.89 -23.56 -17.95
CA ARG A 116 11.86 -23.16 -18.93
C ARG A 116 12.24 -23.44 -20.38
N GLY A 117 13.51 -23.31 -20.75
CA GLY A 117 14.04 -23.67 -22.07
C GLY A 117 13.78 -25.13 -22.40
N MET A 118 14.16 -26.04 -21.50
CA MET A 118 13.84 -27.47 -21.63
C MET A 118 12.32 -27.76 -21.75
N TRP A 119 11.47 -26.87 -21.23
CA TRP A 119 10.02 -27.08 -21.21
C TRP A 119 9.30 -26.42 -22.39
N LYS A 120 9.91 -25.44 -23.07
CA LYS A 120 9.37 -24.90 -24.33
C LYS A 120 9.37 -25.94 -25.46
N ASP A 121 10.25 -26.92 -25.38
CA ASP A 121 10.30 -28.06 -26.30
C ASP A 121 9.23 -29.13 -26.00
N LEU A 122 8.47 -29.00 -24.90
CA LEU A 122 7.39 -29.92 -24.51
C LEU A 122 6.05 -29.58 -25.19
N ASN A 123 6.09 -28.90 -26.35
CA ASN A 123 4.94 -28.69 -27.21
C ASN A 123 4.46 -30.04 -27.80
N GLY A 124 3.65 -30.77 -27.03
CA GLY A 124 2.69 -31.77 -27.50
C GLY A 124 3.21 -33.09 -28.09
N GLU A 125 4.41 -33.13 -28.67
CA GLU A 125 4.94 -34.33 -29.35
C GLU A 125 5.89 -35.17 -28.48
N PHE A 126 6.55 -34.57 -27.50
CA PHE A 126 7.34 -35.32 -26.54
C PHE A 126 6.44 -36.03 -25.52
N HIS A 127 6.14 -37.28 -25.85
CA HIS A 127 5.37 -38.22 -25.06
C HIS A 127 6.02 -38.45 -23.67
N TYR A 128 5.51 -37.76 -22.63
CA TYR A 128 5.81 -38.02 -21.21
C TYR A 128 5.55 -39.49 -20.78
N SER A 129 4.94 -40.30 -21.64
CA SER A 129 4.70 -41.72 -21.41
C SER A 129 5.96 -42.56 -21.24
N ARG A 130 7.16 -42.05 -21.56
CA ARG A 130 8.42 -42.73 -21.21
C ARG A 130 8.81 -42.55 -19.74
N ILE A 131 8.41 -41.46 -19.11
CA ILE A 131 8.76 -41.14 -17.72
C ILE A 131 7.71 -41.71 -16.77
N PHE A 132 6.43 -41.66 -17.16
CA PHE A 132 5.33 -42.13 -16.33
C PHE A 132 4.70 -43.39 -16.93
N GLN A 133 4.73 -44.49 -16.17
CA GLN A 133 4.12 -45.77 -16.57
C GLN A 133 2.62 -45.85 -16.25
N SER A 134 2.01 -44.77 -15.73
CA SER A 134 0.62 -44.78 -15.30
C SER A 134 -0.37 -44.74 -16.49
N PRO A 135 -1.60 -45.28 -16.33
CA PRO A 135 -2.65 -45.19 -17.35
C PRO A 135 -2.94 -43.74 -17.77
N ILE A 136 -3.24 -43.55 -19.06
CA ILE A 136 -3.60 -42.24 -19.62
C ILE A 136 -5.12 -42.08 -19.62
N LEU A 137 -5.60 -41.01 -18.98
CA LEU A 137 -6.98 -40.56 -18.99
C LEU A 137 -7.19 -39.48 -20.06
N THR A 138 -8.25 -39.60 -20.86
CA THR A 138 -8.64 -38.58 -21.84
C THR A 138 -9.71 -37.65 -21.26
N ILE A 139 -9.37 -36.39 -21.01
CA ILE A 139 -10.29 -35.38 -20.47
C ILE A 139 -10.78 -34.47 -21.59
N GLN A 140 -12.09 -34.47 -21.84
CA GLN A 140 -12.74 -33.62 -22.85
C GLN A 140 -13.48 -32.45 -22.16
N LEU A 141 -13.08 -31.23 -22.50
CA LEU A 141 -13.69 -29.99 -22.02
C LEU A 141 -14.68 -29.45 -23.05
N SER A 142 -15.97 -29.47 -22.71
CA SER A 142 -17.07 -28.97 -23.55
C SER A 142 -17.54 -27.59 -23.08
N HIS A 143 -16.60 -26.70 -22.78
CA HIS A 143 -16.90 -25.35 -22.29
C HIS A 143 -17.24 -24.42 -23.48
N PRO A 144 -18.18 -23.46 -23.36
CA PRO A 144 -18.55 -22.58 -24.48
C PRO A 144 -17.37 -21.82 -25.10
N LYS A 145 -16.36 -21.49 -24.28
CA LYS A 145 -15.12 -20.82 -24.73
C LYS A 145 -14.10 -21.74 -25.43
N ALA A 146 -14.30 -23.05 -25.40
CA ALA A 146 -13.44 -24.02 -26.08
C ALA A 146 -13.80 -24.21 -27.58
N GLY A 147 -14.91 -23.61 -28.04
CA GLY A 147 -15.44 -23.83 -29.38
C GLY A 147 -16.18 -25.17 -29.52
N ILE A 148 -16.67 -25.44 -30.74
CA ILE A 148 -17.54 -26.59 -31.04
C ILE A 148 -16.84 -27.93 -30.76
N LEU A 149 -15.54 -28.01 -31.03
CA LEU A 149 -14.75 -29.23 -30.86
C LEU A 149 -14.33 -29.50 -29.42
N GLY A 150 -14.48 -28.52 -28.53
CA GLY A 150 -13.93 -28.58 -27.18
C GLY A 150 -12.40 -28.65 -27.15
N HIS A 151 -11.84 -28.87 -25.96
CA HIS A 151 -10.42 -29.18 -25.79
C HIS A 151 -10.26 -30.58 -25.20
N THR A 152 -9.32 -31.35 -25.73
CA THR A 152 -9.01 -32.69 -25.23
C THR A 152 -7.60 -32.73 -24.65
N TYR A 153 -7.47 -33.25 -23.43
CA TYR A 153 -6.21 -33.43 -22.73
C TYR A 153 -5.98 -34.91 -22.46
N ARG A 154 -4.74 -35.38 -22.64
CA ARG A 154 -4.32 -36.74 -22.31
C ARG A 154 -3.40 -36.68 -21.11
N ILE A 155 -3.86 -37.16 -19.96
CA ILE A 155 -3.19 -36.95 -18.67
C ILE A 155 -2.94 -38.29 -17.98
N HIS A 156 -1.77 -38.42 -17.36
CA HIS A 156 -1.43 -39.55 -16.51
C HIS A 156 -2.32 -39.58 -15.28
N LEU A 157 -3.13 -40.64 -15.14
CA LEU A 157 -4.14 -40.75 -14.08
C LEU A 157 -3.50 -40.65 -12.70
N GLU A 158 -2.35 -41.28 -12.49
CA GLU A 158 -1.69 -41.29 -11.18
C GLU A 158 -1.24 -39.90 -10.74
N ARG A 159 -0.72 -39.09 -11.67
CA ARG A 159 -0.42 -37.67 -11.41
C ARG A 159 -1.67 -36.88 -11.05
N LEU A 160 -2.75 -37.12 -11.77
CA LEU A 160 -4.03 -36.46 -11.53
C LEU A 160 -4.59 -36.78 -10.14
N THR A 161 -4.56 -38.06 -9.74
CA THR A 161 -5.03 -38.52 -8.42
C THR A 161 -4.13 -38.08 -7.28
N GLN A 162 -2.83 -37.86 -7.55
CA GLN A 162 -1.89 -37.38 -6.54
C GLN A 162 -2.13 -35.90 -6.18
N VAL A 163 -2.62 -35.10 -7.13
CA VAL A 163 -2.82 -33.65 -6.96
C VAL A 163 -4.27 -33.28 -6.63
N SER A 164 -5.24 -34.06 -7.08
CA SER A 164 -6.67 -33.75 -6.97
C SER A 164 -7.43 -34.85 -6.25
N SER A 165 -8.03 -34.52 -5.10
CA SER A 165 -8.91 -35.44 -4.38
C SER A 165 -10.15 -35.82 -5.19
N PHE A 166 -10.71 -34.87 -5.96
CA PHE A 166 -11.84 -35.13 -6.85
C PHE A 166 -11.58 -36.31 -7.81
N PHE A 167 -10.39 -36.37 -8.39
CA PHE A 167 -10.00 -37.47 -9.28
C PHE A 167 -9.52 -38.70 -8.52
N ALA A 168 -8.90 -38.53 -7.35
CA ALA A 168 -8.53 -39.65 -6.46
C ALA A 168 -9.76 -40.49 -6.10
N ASP A 169 -10.86 -39.85 -5.68
CA ASP A 169 -12.11 -40.50 -5.30
C ASP A 169 -12.76 -41.27 -6.46
N ARG A 170 -12.45 -40.87 -7.70
CA ARG A 170 -13.02 -41.44 -8.94
C ARG A 170 -12.04 -42.33 -9.70
N ALA A 171 -10.84 -42.57 -9.17
CA ALA A 171 -9.74 -43.20 -9.90
C ALA A 171 -10.13 -44.56 -10.49
N ASN A 172 -10.81 -45.41 -9.72
CA ASN A 172 -11.21 -46.76 -10.17
C ASN A 172 -12.16 -46.72 -11.38
N ASN A 173 -13.16 -45.84 -11.34
CA ASN A 173 -14.13 -45.67 -12.44
C ASN A 173 -13.44 -45.07 -13.69
N LEU A 174 -12.50 -44.15 -13.48
CA LEU A 174 -11.75 -43.51 -14.55
C LEU A 174 -10.76 -44.46 -15.23
N ARG A 175 -10.18 -45.43 -14.49
CA ARG A 175 -9.36 -46.51 -15.08
C ARG A 175 -10.14 -47.37 -16.06
N GLN A 176 -11.41 -47.64 -15.76
CA GLN A 176 -12.27 -48.50 -16.59
C GLN A 176 -12.76 -47.77 -17.84
N THR A 177 -13.19 -46.51 -17.69
CA THR A 177 -13.75 -45.72 -18.79
C THR A 177 -12.69 -45.11 -19.70
N GLY A 178 -11.50 -44.79 -19.16
CA GLY A 178 -10.41 -44.15 -19.89
C GLY A 178 -10.71 -42.72 -20.36
N SER A 179 -11.88 -42.17 -20.02
CA SER A 179 -12.26 -40.81 -20.40
C SER A 179 -13.13 -40.10 -19.35
N TYR A 180 -13.02 -38.79 -19.31
CA TYR A 180 -13.82 -37.91 -18.46
C TYR A 180 -14.26 -36.68 -19.26
N LYS A 181 -15.53 -36.29 -19.15
CA LYS A 181 -16.06 -35.12 -19.85
C LYS A 181 -16.54 -34.09 -18.82
N SER A 182 -16.17 -32.83 -19.02
CA SER A 182 -16.63 -31.72 -18.18
C SER A 182 -17.00 -30.51 -19.04
N SER A 183 -18.14 -29.92 -18.77
CA SER A 183 -18.56 -28.62 -19.33
C SER A 183 -18.23 -27.46 -18.40
N THR A 184 -17.88 -27.73 -17.14
CA THR A 184 -17.72 -26.70 -16.10
C THR A 184 -16.31 -26.12 -16.05
N PHE A 185 -15.30 -26.85 -16.53
CA PHE A 185 -13.91 -26.41 -16.43
C PHE A 185 -13.54 -25.43 -17.54
N HIS A 186 -13.10 -24.22 -17.15
CA HIS A 186 -12.61 -23.24 -18.10
C HIS A 186 -11.31 -23.73 -18.76
N PRO A 187 -11.22 -23.78 -20.11
CA PRO A 187 -10.10 -24.43 -20.80
C PRO A 187 -8.75 -23.77 -20.53
N VAL A 188 -8.73 -22.43 -20.36
CA VAL A 188 -7.50 -21.69 -20.03
C VAL A 188 -6.98 -22.08 -18.65
N ALA A 189 -7.85 -22.13 -17.63
CA ALA A 189 -7.44 -22.51 -16.28
C ALA A 189 -7.01 -23.97 -16.24
N PHE A 190 -7.72 -24.85 -16.96
CA PHE A 190 -7.39 -26.25 -17.04
C PHE A 190 -6.03 -26.47 -17.71
N LYS A 191 -5.70 -25.72 -18.78
CA LYS A 191 -4.35 -25.74 -19.39
C LYS A 191 -3.24 -25.48 -18.37
N TYR A 192 -3.40 -24.48 -17.50
CA TYR A 192 -2.42 -24.17 -16.45
C TYR A 192 -2.42 -25.18 -15.31
N PHE A 193 -3.57 -25.77 -14.98
CA PHE A 193 -3.64 -26.90 -14.07
C PHE A 193 -2.86 -28.10 -14.62
N VAL A 194 -2.97 -28.42 -15.92
CA VAL A 194 -2.16 -29.48 -16.55
C VAL A 194 -0.66 -29.16 -16.46
N GLN A 195 -0.26 -27.91 -16.67
CA GLN A 195 1.14 -27.50 -16.50
C GLN A 195 1.62 -27.74 -15.05
N TYR A 196 0.77 -27.42 -14.06
CA TYR A 196 1.04 -27.66 -12.65
C TYR A 196 1.21 -29.15 -12.32
N LEU A 197 0.36 -30.03 -12.87
CA LEU A 197 0.46 -31.48 -12.63
C LEU A 197 1.84 -32.06 -12.91
N TYR A 198 2.55 -31.52 -13.90
CA TYR A 198 3.85 -32.05 -14.32
C TYR A 198 5.04 -31.27 -13.78
N SER A 199 4.90 -29.96 -13.57
CA SER A 199 6.02 -29.11 -13.14
C SER A 199 5.96 -28.68 -11.67
N GLY A 200 4.85 -28.94 -10.96
CA GLY A 200 4.60 -28.42 -9.62
C GLY A 200 4.39 -26.90 -9.57
N ASN A 201 4.31 -26.24 -10.73
CA ASN A 201 4.08 -24.82 -10.86
C ASN A 201 3.33 -24.51 -12.17
N TYR A 202 2.85 -23.29 -12.37
CA TYR A 202 2.32 -22.87 -13.67
C TYR A 202 2.83 -21.48 -14.01
N PHE A 203 3.05 -21.20 -15.29
CA PHE A 203 3.69 -19.97 -15.74
C PHE A 203 2.81 -19.26 -16.75
N LEU A 204 2.48 -18.00 -16.48
CA LEU A 204 1.82 -17.15 -17.45
C LEU A 204 2.88 -16.56 -18.40
N PRO A 205 2.67 -16.65 -19.72
CA PRO A 205 3.45 -15.89 -20.68
C PRO A 205 3.34 -14.38 -20.40
N ALA A 206 4.38 -13.60 -20.73
CA ALA A 206 4.36 -12.14 -20.57
C ALA A 206 3.19 -11.49 -21.32
N SER A 207 2.77 -12.06 -22.46
CA SER A 207 1.60 -11.62 -23.23
C SER A 207 0.27 -11.74 -22.48
N HIS A 208 0.23 -12.46 -21.36
CA HIS A 208 -0.95 -12.58 -20.49
C HIS A 208 -0.84 -11.71 -19.24
N GLY A 209 0.19 -10.84 -19.12
CA GLY A 209 0.42 -10.00 -17.95
C GLY A 209 -0.81 -9.17 -17.56
N SER A 210 -1.40 -8.47 -18.52
CA SER A 210 -2.61 -7.66 -18.32
C SER A 210 -3.86 -8.47 -17.91
N LEU A 211 -3.87 -9.78 -18.16
CA LEU A 211 -4.96 -10.71 -17.82
C LEU A 211 -4.62 -11.61 -16.62
N ALA A 212 -3.45 -11.44 -16.00
CA ALA A 212 -2.91 -12.38 -15.03
C ALA A 212 -3.84 -12.56 -13.82
N CYS A 213 -4.38 -11.45 -13.28
CA CYS A 213 -5.27 -11.49 -12.12
C CYS A 213 -6.53 -12.35 -12.38
N TYR A 214 -7.12 -12.21 -13.58
CA TYR A 214 -8.29 -13.00 -13.97
C TYR A 214 -7.94 -14.49 -14.14
N ILE A 215 -6.82 -14.80 -14.77
CA ILE A 215 -6.39 -16.19 -14.98
C ILE A 215 -6.07 -16.88 -13.64
N HIS A 216 -5.37 -16.20 -12.73
CA HIS A 216 -5.08 -16.73 -11.39
C HIS A 216 -6.37 -17.00 -10.60
N THR A 217 -7.35 -16.11 -10.71
CA THR A 217 -8.68 -16.29 -10.11
C THR A 217 -9.39 -17.54 -10.66
N LEU A 218 -9.38 -17.74 -11.99
CA LEU A 218 -9.97 -18.95 -12.59
C LEU A 218 -9.26 -20.23 -12.11
N ILE A 219 -7.93 -20.21 -12.01
CA ILE A 219 -7.16 -21.37 -11.52
C ILE A 219 -7.48 -21.64 -10.05
N TYR A 220 -7.64 -20.61 -9.23
CA TYR A 220 -8.02 -20.75 -7.83
C TYR A 220 -9.35 -21.50 -7.66
N PHE A 221 -10.40 -21.09 -8.38
CA PHE A 221 -11.71 -21.75 -8.28
C PHE A 221 -11.73 -23.14 -8.93
N LEU A 222 -10.97 -23.33 -10.02
CA LEU A 222 -10.76 -24.67 -10.57
C LEU A 222 -10.08 -25.59 -9.56
N ALA A 223 -9.04 -25.11 -8.88
CA ALA A 223 -8.32 -25.86 -7.87
C ALA A 223 -9.22 -26.26 -6.70
N ASP A 224 -10.10 -25.36 -6.28
CA ASP A 224 -11.09 -25.63 -5.24
C ASP A 224 -12.07 -26.72 -5.67
N THR A 225 -12.62 -26.59 -6.89
CA THR A 225 -13.54 -27.58 -7.48
C THR A 225 -12.90 -28.96 -7.61
N LEU A 226 -11.61 -29.01 -7.91
CA LEU A 226 -10.84 -30.25 -8.04
C LEU A 226 -10.30 -30.79 -6.71
N GLY A 227 -10.48 -30.06 -5.60
CA GLY A 227 -9.89 -30.44 -4.31
C GLY A 227 -8.36 -30.53 -4.38
N ALA A 228 -7.73 -29.53 -4.99
CA ALA A 228 -6.28 -29.44 -5.18
C ALA A 228 -5.71 -28.27 -4.34
N PRO A 229 -5.47 -28.47 -3.03
CA PRO A 229 -5.17 -27.37 -2.10
C PRO A 229 -3.85 -26.66 -2.40
N GLU A 230 -2.83 -27.37 -2.87
CA GLU A 230 -1.51 -26.80 -3.15
C GLU A 230 -1.55 -25.78 -4.30
N ILE A 231 -2.22 -26.13 -5.41
CA ILE A 231 -2.38 -25.19 -6.52
C ILE A 231 -3.39 -24.07 -6.16
N LYS A 232 -4.38 -24.33 -5.30
CA LYS A 232 -5.26 -23.27 -4.76
C LYS A 232 -4.45 -22.22 -3.98
N LYS A 233 -3.57 -22.66 -3.09
CA LYS A 233 -2.65 -21.79 -2.34
C LYS A 233 -1.69 -21.04 -3.25
N LEU A 234 -1.08 -21.74 -4.22
CA LEU A 234 -0.18 -21.14 -5.20
C LEU A 234 -0.88 -20.08 -6.06
N ALA A 235 -2.10 -20.36 -6.52
CA ALA A 235 -2.87 -19.44 -7.34
C ALA A 235 -3.28 -18.17 -6.58
N LYS A 236 -3.61 -18.31 -5.29
CA LYS A 236 -3.85 -17.17 -4.40
C LYS A 236 -2.59 -16.31 -4.26
N ALA A 237 -1.45 -16.90 -3.94
CA ALA A 237 -0.19 -16.16 -3.78
C ALA A 237 0.18 -15.38 -5.06
N LYS A 238 0.09 -16.04 -6.23
CA LYS A 238 0.35 -15.36 -7.52
C LYS A 238 -0.67 -14.28 -7.86
N LEU A 239 -1.92 -14.44 -7.41
CA LEU A 239 -2.92 -13.39 -7.54
C LEU A 239 -2.55 -12.19 -6.67
N GLU A 240 -2.21 -12.41 -5.40
CA GLU A 240 -1.75 -11.35 -4.49
C GLU A 240 -0.55 -10.60 -5.10
N ASP A 241 0.46 -11.33 -5.58
CA ASP A 241 1.61 -10.76 -6.28
C ASP A 241 1.23 -9.94 -7.52
N SER A 242 0.20 -10.36 -8.26
CA SER A 242 -0.27 -9.65 -9.46
C SER A 242 -1.13 -8.41 -9.16
N LEU A 243 -1.64 -8.30 -7.92
CA LEU A 243 -2.48 -7.19 -7.47
C LEU A 243 -1.70 -6.16 -6.66
N LEU A 244 -0.57 -6.54 -6.06
CA LEU A 244 0.31 -5.61 -5.37
C LEU A 244 0.90 -4.61 -6.37
N GLU A 245 0.55 -3.33 -6.20
CA GLU A 245 1.24 -2.25 -6.89
C GLU A 245 2.66 -2.17 -6.33
N ARG A 246 3.67 -2.32 -7.20
CA ARG A 246 5.05 -2.11 -6.81
C ARG A 246 5.33 -0.63 -6.86
N ASP A 247 5.14 0.04 -5.72
CA ASP A 247 5.53 1.43 -5.54
C ASP A 247 6.98 1.61 -6.00
N GLY A 248 7.16 2.40 -7.06
CA GLY A 248 8.48 2.78 -7.58
C GLY A 248 9.11 1.89 -8.65
N GLN A 249 8.40 0.93 -9.25
CA GLN A 249 8.87 0.28 -10.49
C GLN A 249 8.09 0.79 -11.71
N ASP A 250 8.71 1.72 -12.45
CA ASP A 250 8.20 2.48 -13.61
C ASP A 250 7.59 1.68 -14.79
N LEU A 251 7.51 0.35 -14.74
CA LEU A 251 7.13 -0.47 -15.91
C LEU A 251 6.23 -1.68 -15.60
N VAL A 252 5.66 -1.81 -14.40
CA VAL A 252 4.68 -2.90 -14.17
C VAL A 252 3.36 -2.53 -14.84
N GLU A 253 3.04 -3.19 -15.96
CA GLU A 253 1.76 -3.06 -16.64
C GLU A 253 0.63 -3.37 -15.65
N LEU A 254 -0.13 -2.34 -15.28
CA LEU A 254 -1.29 -2.49 -14.44
C LEU A 254 -2.29 -3.47 -15.09
N PRO A 255 -2.99 -4.30 -14.30
CA PRO A 255 -4.03 -5.19 -14.83
C PRO A 255 -5.05 -4.43 -15.67
N ASP A 256 -5.45 -5.03 -16.80
CA ASP A 256 -6.51 -4.47 -17.64
C ASP A 256 -7.79 -4.36 -16.79
N ILE A 257 -8.44 -3.19 -16.84
CA ILE A 257 -9.70 -2.94 -16.14
C ILE A 257 -10.74 -4.01 -16.53
N GLN A 258 -10.76 -4.48 -17.79
CA GLN A 258 -11.63 -5.59 -18.20
C GLN A 258 -11.35 -6.89 -17.43
N ALA A 259 -10.08 -7.21 -17.18
CA ALA A 259 -9.67 -8.39 -16.43
C ALA A 259 -10.12 -8.29 -14.96
N VAL A 260 -10.01 -7.09 -14.36
CA VAL A 260 -10.49 -6.83 -13.00
C VAL A 260 -12.00 -7.02 -12.89
N VAL A 261 -12.78 -6.48 -13.84
CA VAL A 261 -14.24 -6.69 -13.90
C VAL A 261 -14.57 -8.19 -13.98
N LYS A 262 -13.86 -8.95 -14.82
CA LYS A 262 -14.09 -10.39 -14.96
C LYS A 262 -13.64 -11.20 -13.74
N MET A 263 -12.60 -10.75 -13.05
CA MET A 263 -12.16 -11.32 -11.77
C MET A 263 -13.24 -11.15 -10.68
N VAL A 264 -13.83 -9.95 -10.57
CA VAL A 264 -14.97 -9.70 -9.66
C VAL A 264 -16.14 -10.62 -10.01
N GLU A 265 -16.54 -10.66 -11.28
CA GLU A 265 -17.66 -11.50 -11.74
C GLU A 265 -17.47 -12.96 -11.35
N VAL A 266 -16.30 -13.55 -11.63
CA VAL A 266 -16.02 -14.95 -11.30
C VAL A 266 -15.97 -15.19 -9.80
N THR A 267 -15.40 -14.25 -9.04
CA THR A 267 -15.25 -14.39 -7.59
C THR A 267 -16.60 -14.44 -6.90
N TYR A 268 -17.47 -13.47 -7.20
CA TYR A 268 -18.78 -13.41 -6.57
C TYR A 268 -19.72 -14.48 -7.09
N ALA A 269 -19.69 -14.80 -8.39
CA ALA A 269 -20.49 -15.93 -8.91
C ALA A 269 -20.10 -17.29 -8.33
N SER A 270 -18.84 -17.49 -7.95
CA SER A 270 -18.35 -18.78 -7.41
C SER A 270 -18.49 -18.89 -5.88
N THR A 271 -18.76 -17.77 -5.20
CA THR A 271 -18.84 -17.71 -3.73
C THR A 271 -20.23 -17.31 -3.24
N SER A 272 -21.08 -16.75 -4.11
CA SER A 272 -22.49 -16.55 -3.81
C SER A 272 -23.10 -17.90 -3.51
N GLU A 273 -23.83 -17.99 -2.40
CA GLU A 273 -24.64 -19.19 -2.14
C GLU A 273 -25.49 -19.46 -3.38
N PRO A 274 -25.56 -20.71 -3.87
CA PRO A 274 -26.50 -21.03 -4.91
C PRO A 274 -27.86 -20.64 -4.33
N VAL A 275 -28.45 -19.57 -4.86
CA VAL A 275 -29.83 -19.23 -4.57
C VAL A 275 -30.57 -20.49 -4.96
N ASP A 276 -31.01 -21.24 -3.94
CA ASP A 276 -31.71 -22.50 -4.10
C ASP A 276 -32.93 -22.14 -4.93
N ASN A 277 -32.82 -22.28 -6.25
CA ASN A 277 -33.91 -22.15 -7.21
C ASN A 277 -34.79 -23.40 -7.04
N LYS A 278 -35.16 -23.72 -5.80
CA LYS A 278 -36.29 -24.54 -5.43
C LYS A 278 -37.50 -23.79 -5.93
N SER A 279 -37.76 -23.93 -7.23
CA SER A 279 -39.08 -23.93 -7.85
C SER A 279 -40.12 -23.11 -7.09
N VAL A 280 -39.86 -21.81 -6.89
CA VAL A 280 -40.96 -20.89 -6.65
C VAL A 280 -41.69 -20.91 -7.97
N GLY A 281 -42.84 -21.60 -7.96
CA GLY A 281 -43.72 -21.70 -9.10
C GLY A 281 -43.83 -20.32 -9.72
N SER A 282 -43.67 -20.29 -11.04
CA SER A 282 -43.97 -19.17 -11.91
C SER A 282 -45.38 -18.67 -11.64
N ASP A 283 -45.56 -17.91 -10.57
CA ASP A 283 -46.66 -16.98 -10.41
C ASP A 283 -46.05 -15.61 -10.61
N THR A 284 -46.12 -15.17 -11.86
CA THR A 284 -45.65 -13.89 -12.36
C THR A 284 -46.41 -12.77 -11.64
N GLY A 285 -45.95 -12.42 -10.44
CA GLY A 285 -46.22 -11.15 -9.80
C GLY A 285 -45.46 -10.06 -10.55
N ILE A 286 -46.04 -9.65 -11.68
CA ILE A 286 -45.64 -8.46 -12.42
C ILE A 286 -45.69 -7.29 -11.45
N PHE A 287 -44.54 -6.82 -10.98
CA PHE A 287 -44.40 -5.50 -10.39
C PHE A 287 -44.62 -4.48 -11.52
N LEU A 288 -45.90 -4.23 -11.83
CA LEU A 288 -46.32 -3.07 -12.57
C LEU A 288 -45.94 -1.86 -11.74
N THR A 289 -44.90 -1.15 -12.18
CA THR A 289 -44.77 0.27 -11.89
C THR A 289 -46.07 0.94 -12.36
N PRO A 290 -46.75 1.76 -11.54
CA PRO A 290 -47.94 2.46 -12.00
C PRO A 290 -47.53 3.46 -13.08
N ALA A 291 -47.74 3.07 -14.33
CA ALA A 291 -47.80 4.01 -15.43
C ALA A 291 -49.03 4.90 -15.19
N SER A 292 -48.76 6.16 -14.87
CA SER A 292 -49.74 7.25 -14.90
C SER A 292 -50.31 7.36 -16.31
N SER A 293 -51.50 6.80 -16.48
CA SER A 293 -52.37 7.03 -17.63
C SER A 293 -52.98 8.43 -17.52
N MET A 294 -52.58 9.34 -18.41
CA MET A 294 -53.33 10.54 -18.74
C MET A 294 -53.66 10.49 -20.24
N ASP A 295 -54.82 9.93 -20.56
CA ASP A 295 -55.52 10.22 -21.81
C ASP A 295 -56.31 11.52 -21.64
N GLY A 296 -56.12 12.48 -22.56
CA GLY A 296 -56.80 13.77 -22.53
C GLY A 296 -56.61 14.62 -23.80
N TYR A 297 -57.42 14.31 -24.81
CA TYR A 297 -58.01 15.17 -25.86
C TYR A 297 -57.43 16.58 -26.19
N THR A 298 -57.01 16.72 -27.46
CA THR A 298 -57.27 17.76 -28.49
C THR A 298 -57.22 19.27 -28.20
N THR A 299 -56.64 19.99 -29.19
CA THR A 299 -56.81 21.44 -29.54
C THR A 299 -56.27 22.40 -28.47
N ASP A 300 -55.47 23.43 -28.76
CA ASP A 300 -55.67 24.48 -29.75
C ASP A 300 -54.38 25.32 -29.89
N GLU A 301 -54.29 26.10 -30.96
CA GLU A 301 -53.21 27.07 -31.26
C GLU A 301 -53.11 28.17 -30.19
N SER A 302 -51.90 28.63 -29.87
CA SER A 302 -51.60 30.08 -29.71
C SER A 302 -50.13 30.34 -29.35
N ASP A 303 -49.51 31.12 -30.21
CA ASP A 303 -48.32 31.93 -29.94
C ASP A 303 -48.61 32.94 -28.83
N VAL A 304 -47.81 32.96 -27.75
CA VAL A 304 -47.54 34.20 -27.01
C VAL A 304 -46.12 34.15 -26.42
N ALA A 305 -45.26 35.02 -26.95
CA ALA A 305 -44.02 35.43 -26.34
C ALA A 305 -44.28 36.07 -24.96
N THR A 306 -43.60 35.64 -23.90
CA THR A 306 -43.57 36.43 -22.65
C THR A 306 -42.17 36.43 -22.05
N THR A 307 -41.68 37.66 -21.99
CA THR A 307 -40.50 38.22 -21.35
C THR A 307 -40.33 37.82 -19.88
N VAL A 308 -39.09 37.47 -19.51
CA VAL A 308 -38.60 37.37 -18.13
C VAL A 308 -38.13 38.75 -17.68
N PRO A 309 -38.64 39.33 -16.58
CA PRO A 309 -38.00 40.47 -15.95
C PRO A 309 -37.03 40.03 -14.86
N GLU A 310 -35.87 40.67 -14.86
CA GLU A 310 -34.94 40.76 -13.75
C GLU A 310 -35.62 41.49 -12.58
N THR A 311 -35.39 41.01 -11.36
CA THR A 311 -35.60 41.79 -10.14
C THR A 311 -34.44 41.55 -9.19
N GLU A 312 -33.54 42.52 -9.17
CA GLU A 312 -32.70 42.86 -8.02
C GLU A 312 -33.57 43.56 -6.96
N GLU A 313 -33.31 43.33 -5.67
CA GLU A 313 -33.29 44.31 -4.55
C GLU A 313 -33.20 43.53 -3.22
N LYS A 314 -32.08 43.57 -2.49
CA LYS A 314 -31.65 44.57 -1.48
C LYS A 314 -32.35 44.50 -0.11
N THR A 315 -31.53 44.15 0.89
CA THR A 315 -31.42 44.71 2.26
C THR A 315 -32.67 44.80 3.14
N GLU A 316 -32.64 44.19 4.34
CA GLU A 316 -32.35 44.94 5.58
C GLU A 316 -32.25 44.07 6.85
N SER A 317 -31.53 44.67 7.80
CA SER A 317 -31.12 44.18 9.11
C SER A 317 -32.30 44.08 10.11
N SER A 318 -32.33 43.06 10.96
CA SER A 318 -33.02 43.16 12.24
C SER A 318 -32.27 42.42 13.34
N ARG A 319 -31.77 43.21 14.30
CA ARG A 319 -31.22 42.79 15.59
C ARG A 319 -32.37 42.48 16.53
N PHE A 320 -32.44 41.26 17.05
CA PHE A 320 -32.98 41.01 18.40
C PHE A 320 -32.20 39.86 19.05
N GLY A 321 -31.46 40.19 20.10
CA GLY A 321 -30.85 39.21 20.98
C GLY A 321 -31.86 38.75 22.03
N VAL A 322 -31.99 37.44 22.18
CA VAL A 322 -32.51 36.79 23.39
C VAL A 322 -31.61 35.60 23.69
N LYS A 323 -31.15 35.54 24.95
CA LYS A 323 -30.24 34.56 25.52
C LYS A 323 -30.99 33.33 26.05
N LEU A 324 -30.33 32.18 25.96
CA LEU A 324 -30.46 30.91 26.72
C LEU A 324 -31.83 30.19 26.68
N TYR A 325 -31.83 28.89 26.35
CA TYR A 325 -31.83 27.77 27.31
C TYR A 325 -31.46 26.45 26.60
N ASP A 326 -30.57 25.68 27.24
CA ASP A 326 -30.05 24.38 26.85
C ASP A 326 -31.15 23.29 26.82
N ALA A 327 -31.71 22.99 25.64
CA ALA A 327 -32.75 21.97 25.51
C ALA A 327 -32.75 21.06 24.24
N PRO A 328 -31.91 21.23 23.18
CA PRO A 328 -32.03 20.34 22.02
C PRO A 328 -31.30 18.99 22.16
N GLU A 329 -30.30 18.86 23.04
CA GLU A 329 -29.53 17.61 23.17
C GLU A 329 -30.29 16.50 23.92
N ARG A 330 -31.22 16.86 24.82
CA ARG A 330 -32.02 15.86 25.55
C ARG A 330 -33.11 15.22 24.71
N GLU A 331 -33.73 15.95 23.80
CA GLU A 331 -34.71 15.39 22.86
C GLU A 331 -34.03 14.49 21.81
N LEU A 332 -32.84 14.87 21.32
CA LEU A 332 -32.09 14.03 20.40
C LEU A 332 -31.63 12.73 21.08
N ALA A 333 -31.14 12.81 22.32
CA ALA A 333 -30.75 11.65 23.10
C ALA A 333 -31.95 10.73 23.44
N GLN A 334 -33.12 11.30 23.80
CA GLN A 334 -34.34 10.50 24.02
C GLN A 334 -34.88 9.86 22.75
N THR A 335 -34.71 10.51 21.60
CA THR A 335 -35.14 9.96 20.30
C THR A 335 -34.23 8.80 19.89
N LEU A 336 -32.92 8.88 20.17
CA LEU A 336 -31.97 7.78 19.96
C LEU A 336 -32.21 6.60 20.91
N ASP A 337 -32.54 6.87 22.18
CA ASP A 337 -32.91 5.85 23.18
C ASP A 337 -34.21 5.11 22.82
N CYS A 338 -35.16 5.79 22.16
CA CYS A 338 -36.41 5.18 21.69
C CYS A 338 -36.27 4.36 20.40
N LEU A 339 -35.15 4.49 19.68
CA LEU A 339 -34.89 3.78 18.42
C LEU A 339 -34.13 2.46 18.63
N ASP A 340 -33.80 2.10 19.87
CA ASP A 340 -33.04 0.88 20.21
C ASP A 340 -31.68 0.79 19.47
N ILE A 341 -31.14 1.94 19.09
CA ILE A 341 -29.76 2.09 18.60
C ILE A 341 -28.91 2.32 19.85
N ALA A 342 -28.89 1.34 20.74
CA ALA A 342 -27.82 1.29 21.73
C ALA A 342 -26.50 1.16 20.96
N ASP A 343 -25.48 1.92 21.37
CA ASP A 343 -24.09 1.65 21.01
C ASP A 343 -23.74 0.26 21.55
N ASP A 344 -24.12 -0.74 20.77
CA ASP A 344 -23.97 -2.15 21.07
C ASP A 344 -22.51 -2.51 20.81
N GLU A 345 -21.64 -2.13 21.76
CA GLU A 345 -20.28 -2.66 21.88
C GLU A 345 -20.27 -4.18 22.09
N THR A 346 -21.45 -4.81 22.26
CA THR A 346 -21.65 -6.25 22.11
C THR A 346 -22.18 -6.59 20.72
N MET A 347 -21.47 -6.17 19.66
CA MET A 347 -21.58 -6.87 18.37
C MET A 347 -21.35 -8.35 18.62
N ASP A 348 -22.45 -9.09 18.60
CA ASP A 348 -22.53 -10.50 18.95
C ASP A 348 -21.43 -11.28 18.23
N ALA A 349 -20.79 -12.24 18.90
CA ALA A 349 -19.74 -13.06 18.30
C ALA A 349 -20.22 -13.74 16.99
N ASP A 350 -21.53 -13.94 16.86
CA ASP A 350 -22.21 -14.44 15.66
C ASP A 350 -22.23 -13.42 14.49
N HIS A 351 -22.32 -12.11 14.73
CA HIS A 351 -22.15 -11.08 13.68
C HIS A 351 -20.70 -11.01 13.19
N LYS A 352 -19.72 -11.31 14.07
CA LYS A 352 -18.31 -11.39 13.69
C LYS A 352 -17.99 -12.64 12.87
N ALA A 353 -18.65 -13.77 13.14
CA ALA A 353 -18.57 -14.97 12.30
C ALA A 353 -19.25 -14.76 10.92
N MET A 354 -20.29 -13.94 10.86
CA MET A 354 -20.93 -13.54 9.59
C MET A 354 -20.02 -12.68 8.69
N LEU A 355 -18.95 -12.11 9.25
CA LEU A 355 -17.92 -11.34 8.55
C LEU A 355 -16.71 -12.17 8.12
N ASP A 356 -16.72 -13.50 8.25
CA ASP A 356 -15.71 -14.38 7.62
C ASP A 356 -15.92 -14.41 6.10
N THR A 357 -15.67 -13.26 5.48
CA THR A 357 -15.71 -13.08 4.05
C THR A 357 -14.70 -14.03 3.43
N HIS A 358 -15.16 -14.81 2.46
CA HIS A 358 -14.29 -15.73 1.72
C HIS A 358 -12.97 -15.02 1.32
N PRO A 359 -11.79 -15.63 1.53
CA PRO A 359 -10.50 -14.93 1.39
C PRO A 359 -10.31 -14.30 0.02
N MET A 360 -10.90 -14.89 -1.03
CA MET A 360 -10.89 -14.32 -2.38
C MET A 360 -11.77 -13.07 -2.51
N ARG A 361 -12.94 -13.03 -1.85
CA ARG A 361 -13.81 -11.83 -1.86
C ARG A 361 -13.09 -10.66 -1.22
N ARG A 362 -12.46 -10.86 -0.07
CA ARG A 362 -11.68 -9.83 0.62
C ARG A 362 -10.55 -9.28 -0.25
N LEU A 363 -9.78 -10.16 -0.90
CA LEU A 363 -8.69 -9.75 -1.79
C LEU A 363 -9.20 -8.94 -2.98
N VAL A 364 -10.24 -9.43 -3.65
CA VAL A 364 -10.79 -8.82 -4.87
C VAL A 364 -11.52 -7.51 -4.56
N SER A 365 -12.29 -7.43 -3.47
CA SER A 365 -12.98 -6.21 -3.04
C SER A 365 -12.00 -5.13 -2.60
N ASN A 366 -10.93 -5.46 -1.88
CA ASN A 366 -9.86 -4.53 -1.53
C ASN A 366 -9.24 -3.89 -2.78
N TYR A 367 -8.87 -4.72 -3.75
CA TYR A 367 -8.29 -4.23 -4.99
C TYR A 367 -9.28 -3.41 -5.82
N ALA A 368 -10.54 -3.84 -5.89
CA ALA A 368 -11.59 -3.10 -6.60
C ALA A 368 -11.90 -1.75 -5.94
N ALA A 369 -11.91 -1.67 -4.60
CA ALA A 369 -12.08 -0.44 -3.84
C ALA A 369 -10.96 0.55 -4.14
N TYR A 370 -9.71 0.07 -4.15
CA TYR A 370 -8.55 0.87 -4.53
C TYR A 370 -8.67 1.43 -5.97
N ARG A 371 -9.17 0.63 -6.92
CA ARG A 371 -9.33 1.01 -8.33
C ARG A 371 -10.70 1.58 -8.69
N VAL A 372 -11.52 1.95 -7.70
CA VAL A 372 -12.95 2.24 -7.91
C VAL A 372 -13.19 3.38 -8.92
N VAL A 373 -12.33 4.41 -8.92
CA VAL A 373 -12.45 5.56 -9.83
C VAL A 373 -12.35 5.14 -11.30
N GLY A 374 -11.43 4.22 -11.62
CA GLY A 374 -11.26 3.69 -12.97
C GLY A 374 -12.37 2.70 -13.34
N LEU A 375 -12.74 1.82 -12.39
CA LEU A 375 -13.77 0.80 -12.59
C LEU A 375 -15.16 1.41 -12.80
N ASN A 376 -15.52 2.46 -12.05
CA ASN A 376 -16.85 3.07 -12.10
C ASN A 376 -17.16 3.76 -13.43
N LYS A 377 -16.14 4.06 -14.25
CA LYS A 377 -16.32 4.58 -15.61
C LYS A 377 -16.94 3.54 -16.55
N ARG A 378 -16.88 2.24 -16.23
CA ARG A 378 -17.40 1.18 -17.07
C ARG A 378 -18.84 0.80 -16.72
N ALA A 379 -19.65 0.52 -17.75
CA ALA A 379 -21.04 0.12 -17.57
C ALA A 379 -21.19 -1.31 -17.01
N ASP A 380 -20.30 -2.23 -17.41
CA ASP A 380 -20.30 -3.62 -16.94
C ASP A 380 -19.93 -3.73 -15.46
N PHE A 381 -18.99 -2.93 -14.97
CA PHE A 381 -18.70 -2.85 -13.53
C PHE A 381 -19.91 -2.38 -12.72
N ARG A 382 -20.61 -1.32 -13.17
CA ARG A 382 -21.85 -0.84 -12.52
C ARG A 382 -22.96 -1.90 -12.55
N ALA A 383 -23.00 -2.75 -13.58
CA ALA A 383 -23.92 -3.88 -13.61
C ALA A 383 -23.57 -4.95 -12.55
N LEU A 384 -22.27 -5.18 -12.27
CA LEU A 384 -21.85 -6.09 -11.20
C LEU A 384 -22.27 -5.60 -9.82
N LEU A 385 -22.19 -4.31 -9.53
CA LEU A 385 -22.65 -3.73 -8.25
C LEU A 385 -24.14 -4.00 -8.01
N ARG A 386 -24.96 -3.97 -9.06
CA ARG A 386 -26.40 -4.30 -8.98
C ARG A 386 -26.63 -5.81 -8.88
N ARG A 387 -25.82 -6.62 -9.57
CA ARG A 387 -25.96 -8.07 -9.62
C ARG A 387 -25.50 -8.75 -8.33
N PHE A 388 -24.50 -8.19 -7.66
CA PHE A 388 -23.89 -8.73 -6.44
C PHE A 388 -23.90 -7.63 -5.35
N PRO A 389 -25.01 -7.42 -4.63
CA PRO A 389 -25.09 -6.42 -3.57
C PRO A 389 -24.04 -6.65 -2.47
N GLU A 390 -23.71 -7.91 -2.17
CA GLU A 390 -22.66 -8.28 -1.21
C GLU A 390 -21.27 -7.78 -1.64
N PHE A 391 -20.99 -7.72 -2.95
CA PHE A 391 -19.75 -7.11 -3.44
C PHE A 391 -19.70 -5.61 -3.16
N THR A 392 -20.85 -4.92 -3.25
CA THR A 392 -20.92 -3.49 -2.94
C THR A 392 -20.61 -3.25 -1.46
N VAL A 393 -21.15 -4.07 -0.57
CA VAL A 393 -20.85 -4.01 0.88
C VAL A 393 -19.38 -4.28 1.14
N ASP A 394 -18.82 -5.36 0.61
CA ASP A 394 -17.39 -5.70 0.77
C ASP A 394 -16.48 -4.57 0.27
N MET A 395 -16.82 -3.94 -0.85
CA MET A 395 -16.06 -2.82 -1.42
C MET A 395 -16.16 -1.55 -0.57
N MET A 396 -17.30 -1.28 0.06
CA MET A 396 -17.47 -0.14 0.98
C MET A 396 -16.60 -0.33 2.24
N ILE A 397 -16.65 -1.53 2.85
CA ILE A 397 -15.81 -1.89 4.00
C ILE A 397 -14.33 -1.76 3.65
N ALA A 398 -13.94 -2.24 2.47
CA ALA A 398 -12.56 -2.13 1.99
C ALA A 398 -12.13 -0.68 1.79
N ARG A 399 -13.00 0.17 1.25
CA ARG A 399 -12.72 1.58 0.99
C ARG A 399 -12.54 2.38 2.29
N GLU A 400 -13.37 2.13 3.29
CA GLU A 400 -13.26 2.76 4.60
C GLU A 400 -11.92 2.41 5.29
N LYS A 401 -11.49 1.14 5.19
CA LYS A 401 -10.18 0.70 5.68
C LYS A 401 -9.02 1.42 4.99
N LEU A 402 -9.12 1.65 3.67
CA LEU A 402 -8.08 2.39 2.94
C LEU A 402 -8.03 3.87 3.33
N TRP A 403 -9.18 4.48 3.64
CA TRP A 403 -9.23 5.88 4.09
C TRP A 403 -8.63 6.04 5.49
N THR A 404 -9.01 5.19 6.43
CA THR A 404 -8.48 5.21 7.81
C THR A 404 -6.98 4.91 7.90
N MET A 405 -6.42 4.13 6.96
CA MET A 405 -4.97 3.93 6.87
C MET A 405 -4.25 5.21 6.43
N ARG A 406 -4.82 5.94 5.47
CA ARG A 406 -4.20 7.17 4.94
C ARG A 406 -4.18 8.30 5.96
N GLU A 407 -5.25 8.48 6.73
CA GLU A 407 -5.31 9.52 7.77
C GLU A 407 -4.25 9.31 8.86
N ARG A 408 -3.94 8.06 9.22
CA ARG A 408 -2.89 7.75 10.19
C ARG A 408 -1.49 8.05 9.70
N ASP A 409 -1.25 7.88 8.40
CA ASP A 409 0.06 8.16 7.81
C ASP A 409 0.33 9.67 7.78
N ASP A 410 -0.70 10.49 7.53
CA ASP A 410 -0.59 11.95 7.54
C ASP A 410 -0.26 12.50 8.95
N ASP A 411 -0.94 12.00 10.01
CA ASP A 411 -0.70 12.43 11.40
C ASP A 411 0.68 12.02 11.94
N SER A 412 1.26 10.92 11.46
CA SER A 412 2.58 10.45 11.91
C SER A 412 3.75 11.33 11.47
N SER A 413 3.53 12.23 10.52
CA SER A 413 4.57 13.10 9.96
C SER A 413 4.76 14.42 10.72
N GLU A 414 3.83 14.80 11.61
CA GLU A 414 3.89 16.08 12.34
C GLU A 414 4.60 15.99 13.71
N GLU A 415 4.77 14.79 14.28
CA GLU A 415 5.36 14.62 15.63
C GLU A 415 6.90 14.53 15.66
N GLU A 416 7.60 14.37 14.53
CA GLU A 416 9.08 14.24 14.52
C GLU A 416 9.86 15.57 14.51
N ASP A 417 9.19 16.71 14.33
CA ASP A 417 9.83 18.05 14.28
C ASP A 417 9.67 18.88 15.58
N SER A 418 9.18 18.27 16.65
CA SER A 418 9.01 18.88 17.99
C SER A 418 10.07 18.40 18.99
#